data_AF-A0A2D4ML91-F1
#
_entry.id   AF-A0A2D4ML91-F1
#
_cell.length_a   1.000
_cell.length_b   1.000
_cell.length_c   1.000
_cell.angle_alpha   90.00
_cell.angle_beta   90.00
_cell.angle_gamma   90.00
#
_symmetry.space_group_name_H-M   'P 1'
#
loop_
_entity.id
_entity.type
_entity.pdbx_description
1 polymer ?
#
loop_
_entity_poly.entity_id
_entity_poly.type
_entity_poly.pdbx_seq_one_letter_code
_entity_poly.pdbx_strand_id
1 'polypeptide(L)'
;MQTFLKGKRVGYWLSEKKIKKLNFQAFADLCRKRGIEVIQLDLTKRIEDQGPLDVIIHKLTDVLIEADQNDSQSLELVHRFQEYIDAHPETIILDPLPAIRTLLDRSKSYELIRQIELYMKDDRICSPPFMELTNACGEDTLKQIEKNGIAFPFICKTRVAHGTSSHEMAIIFNREGLKAIQPPCVIQSFINHNAVLYKVFVVGESYSVVKRPSVKNFSAGISDRESIFFNSHNVSKPESSSILTALDKIEGVFERPNDDVIRAISKTLRQTLGISLFGIDIIINNQTGQHAVIDINAFPGESKLTYTIPKIQISYFKVNIHFKQECRIFFSDKAPELSFQ
;
A
#
# COMPACT_ATOMS: atom_id res chain seq x y z
N MET A 1 -27.69 -20.21 -0.47
CA MET A 1 -26.97 -18.98 -0.10
C MET A 1 -25.81 -18.58 -1.04
N GLN A 2 -25.18 -19.48 -1.83
CA GLN A 2 -24.32 -19.10 -2.99
C GLN A 2 -25.13 -18.51 -4.18
N THR A 3 -26.44 -18.44 -4.05
CA THR A 3 -27.44 -18.13 -5.07
C THR A 3 -27.47 -16.66 -5.49
N PHE A 4 -27.00 -15.72 -4.65
CA PHE A 4 -27.05 -14.27 -4.90
C PHE A 4 -25.96 -13.72 -5.84
N LEU A 5 -24.95 -14.53 -6.17
CA LEU A 5 -23.86 -14.13 -7.07
C LEU A 5 -24.18 -14.42 -8.55
N LYS A 6 -25.21 -15.23 -8.81
CA LYS A 6 -25.59 -15.62 -10.17
C LYS A 6 -26.15 -14.41 -10.92
N GLY A 7 -25.58 -14.11 -12.09
CA GLY A 7 -25.95 -12.96 -12.92
C GLY A 7 -25.22 -11.67 -12.57
N LYS A 8 -24.27 -11.67 -11.62
CA LYS A 8 -23.43 -10.51 -11.33
C LYS A 8 -22.33 -10.36 -12.37
N ARG A 9 -21.98 -9.12 -12.70
CA ARG A 9 -20.98 -8.81 -13.73
C ARG A 9 -19.84 -7.96 -13.18
N VAL A 10 -18.62 -8.46 -13.36
CA VAL A 10 -17.38 -7.87 -12.84
C VAL A 10 -16.52 -7.40 -14.01
N GLY A 11 -16.29 -6.10 -14.09
CA GLY A 11 -15.27 -5.52 -14.95
C GLY A 11 -13.91 -5.58 -14.27
N TYR A 12 -12.82 -5.76 -15.02
CA TYR A 12 -11.49 -5.56 -14.48
C TYR A 12 -10.55 -4.79 -15.41
N TRP A 13 -9.71 -3.95 -14.83
CA TRP A 13 -8.62 -3.29 -15.54
C TRP A 13 -7.29 -3.52 -14.84
N LEU A 14 -6.42 -4.30 -15.48
CA LEU A 14 -5.10 -4.66 -14.98
C LEU A 14 -4.12 -4.65 -16.14
N SER A 15 -2.87 -4.24 -15.90
CA SER A 15 -1.83 -4.40 -16.91
C SER A 15 -1.60 -5.87 -17.24
N GLU A 16 -1.23 -6.17 -18.49
CA GLU A 16 -0.92 -7.53 -18.95
C GLU A 16 0.12 -8.24 -18.05
N LYS A 17 1.12 -7.49 -17.58
CA LYS A 17 2.12 -7.97 -16.62
C LYS A 17 1.47 -8.44 -15.31
N LYS A 18 0.48 -7.70 -14.80
CA LYS A 18 -0.23 -8.05 -13.56
C LYS A 18 -1.23 -9.19 -13.76
N ILE A 19 -1.94 -9.24 -14.89
CA ILE A 19 -2.82 -10.35 -15.27
C ILE A 19 -2.04 -11.66 -15.24
N LYS A 20 -0.87 -11.70 -15.92
CA LYS A 20 0.02 -12.86 -15.94
C LYS A 20 0.54 -13.21 -14.55
N LYS A 21 1.04 -12.21 -13.81
CA LYS A 21 1.63 -12.43 -12.46
C LYS A 21 0.62 -13.00 -11.46
N LEU A 22 -0.64 -12.56 -11.52
CA LEU A 22 -1.69 -13.03 -10.63
C LEU A 22 -2.41 -14.28 -11.16
N ASN A 23 -2.08 -14.76 -12.36
CA ASN A 23 -2.89 -15.74 -13.09
C ASN A 23 -4.39 -15.39 -13.03
N PHE A 24 -4.72 -14.15 -13.40
CA PHE A 24 -6.06 -13.59 -13.19
C PHE A 24 -7.15 -14.35 -13.98
N GLN A 25 -6.77 -15.09 -15.02
CA GLN A 25 -7.67 -15.97 -15.76
C GLN A 25 -8.28 -17.06 -14.86
N ALA A 26 -7.49 -17.64 -13.95
CA ALA A 26 -8.00 -18.63 -13.00
C ALA A 26 -9.05 -18.05 -12.04
N PHE A 27 -8.91 -16.77 -11.69
CA PHE A 27 -9.93 -16.05 -10.93
C PHE A 27 -11.20 -15.84 -11.76
N ALA A 28 -11.08 -15.38 -13.02
CA ALA A 28 -12.23 -15.20 -13.91
C ALA A 28 -12.99 -16.52 -14.13
N ASP A 29 -12.29 -17.64 -14.31
CA ASP A 29 -12.91 -18.97 -14.49
C ASP A 29 -13.65 -19.45 -13.23
N LEU A 30 -13.11 -19.15 -12.04
CA LEU A 30 -13.80 -19.44 -10.78
C LEU A 30 -15.09 -18.63 -10.63
N CYS A 31 -15.07 -17.36 -11.01
CA CYS A 31 -16.25 -16.50 -11.01
C CYS A 31 -17.32 -17.05 -11.97
N ARG A 32 -16.94 -17.44 -13.20
CA ARG A 32 -17.85 -18.04 -14.18
C ARG A 32 -18.49 -19.34 -13.68
N LYS A 33 -17.73 -20.20 -13.00
CA LYS A 33 -18.26 -21.42 -12.36
C LYS A 33 -19.32 -21.13 -11.28
N ARG A 34 -19.40 -19.90 -10.79
CA ARG A 34 -20.39 -19.42 -9.81
C ARG A 34 -21.49 -18.57 -10.44
N GLY A 35 -21.54 -18.49 -11.77
CA GLY A 35 -22.49 -17.68 -12.51
C GLY A 35 -22.21 -16.18 -12.46
N ILE A 36 -20.96 -15.78 -12.16
CA ILE A 36 -20.51 -14.38 -12.24
C ILE A 36 -19.83 -14.19 -13.59
N GLU A 37 -20.29 -13.19 -14.34
CA GLU A 37 -19.63 -12.76 -15.57
C GLU A 37 -18.41 -11.91 -15.23
N VAL A 38 -17.29 -12.16 -15.91
CA VAL A 38 -16.05 -11.41 -15.72
C VAL A 38 -15.53 -10.98 -17.07
N ILE A 39 -15.34 -9.67 -17.23
CA ILE A 39 -14.90 -9.05 -18.48
C ILE A 39 -13.70 -8.13 -18.24
N GLN A 40 -12.73 -8.17 -19.16
CA GLN A 40 -11.63 -7.21 -19.18
C GLN A 40 -12.14 -5.91 -19.76
N LEU A 41 -11.93 -4.81 -19.05
CA LEU A 41 -12.31 -3.49 -19.51
C LEU A 41 -11.23 -2.94 -20.46
N ASP A 42 -11.69 -2.40 -21.57
CA ASP A 42 -10.93 -1.60 -22.51
C ASP A 42 -11.26 -0.12 -22.25
N LEU A 43 -10.42 0.54 -21.46
CA LEU A 43 -10.63 1.95 -21.10
C LEU A 43 -10.42 2.90 -22.28
N THR A 44 -9.98 2.44 -23.47
CA THR A 44 -9.93 3.27 -24.68
C THR A 44 -11.30 3.42 -25.34
N LYS A 45 -12.27 2.59 -24.93
CA LYS A 45 -13.67 2.62 -25.39
C LYS A 45 -14.58 3.14 -24.28
N ARG A 46 -15.81 3.50 -24.63
CA ARG A 46 -16.84 3.87 -23.64
C ARG A 46 -17.08 2.69 -22.70
N ILE A 47 -17.15 2.97 -21.40
CA ILE A 47 -17.37 1.95 -20.38
C ILE A 47 -18.85 1.54 -20.35
N GLU A 48 -19.77 2.43 -20.74
CA GLU A 48 -21.20 2.15 -20.95
C GLU A 48 -21.45 0.93 -21.84
N ASP A 49 -20.75 0.86 -22.98
CA ASP A 49 -20.89 -0.22 -23.96
C ASP A 49 -20.32 -1.56 -23.43
N GLN A 50 -19.59 -1.49 -22.31
CA GLN A 50 -18.99 -2.62 -21.61
C GLN A 50 -19.74 -2.92 -20.30
N GLY A 51 -20.89 -2.28 -20.04
CA GLY A 51 -21.75 -2.50 -18.87
C GLY A 51 -23.08 -3.22 -19.19
N PRO A 52 -24.00 -3.31 -18.21
CA PRO A 52 -23.88 -2.82 -16.84
C PRO A 52 -22.87 -3.62 -16.01
N LEU A 53 -22.24 -2.99 -15.01
CA LEU A 53 -21.24 -3.61 -14.12
C LEU A 53 -21.72 -3.52 -12.68
N ASP A 54 -21.63 -4.61 -11.93
CA ASP A 54 -21.86 -4.55 -10.48
C ASP A 54 -20.59 -4.13 -9.73
N VAL A 55 -19.42 -4.57 -10.22
CA VAL A 55 -18.12 -4.35 -9.58
C VAL A 55 -17.05 -4.10 -10.64
N ILE A 56 -16.12 -3.20 -10.35
CA ILE A 56 -14.88 -3.01 -11.10
C ILE A 56 -13.69 -3.31 -10.19
N ILE A 57 -12.82 -4.23 -10.62
CA ILE A 57 -11.53 -4.51 -9.99
C ILE A 57 -10.44 -3.85 -10.82
N HIS A 58 -9.62 -2.98 -10.25
CA HIS A 58 -8.57 -2.35 -11.03
C HIS A 58 -7.25 -2.16 -10.29
N LYS A 59 -6.20 -1.95 -11.05
CA LYS A 59 -4.96 -1.35 -10.57
C LYS A 59 -4.50 -0.30 -11.57
N LEU A 60 -5.08 0.89 -11.44
CA LEU A 60 -4.77 2.06 -12.28
C LEU A 60 -3.57 2.87 -11.76
N THR A 61 -2.77 2.33 -10.83
CA THR A 61 -1.70 3.07 -10.15
C THR A 61 -0.70 3.70 -11.11
N ASP A 62 -0.27 2.98 -12.14
CA ASP A 62 0.70 3.49 -13.12
C ASP A 62 0.07 4.58 -13.99
N VAL A 63 -1.15 4.36 -14.48
CA VAL A 63 -1.91 5.33 -15.29
C VAL A 63 -2.20 6.60 -14.50
N LEU A 64 -2.51 6.50 -13.20
CA LEU A 64 -2.70 7.67 -12.35
C LEU A 64 -1.41 8.49 -12.19
N ILE A 65 -0.26 7.83 -12.04
CA ILE A 65 1.04 8.51 -11.98
C ILE A 65 1.36 9.20 -13.32
N GLU A 66 1.16 8.51 -14.44
CA GLU A 66 1.37 9.05 -15.78
C GLU A 66 0.44 10.26 -16.04
N ALA A 67 -0.82 10.16 -15.62
CA ALA A 67 -1.77 11.27 -15.68
C ALA A 67 -1.33 12.47 -14.82
N ASP A 68 -0.83 12.23 -13.60
CA ASP A 68 -0.28 13.28 -12.72
C ASP A 68 0.99 13.92 -13.29
N GLN A 69 1.66 13.26 -14.25
CA GLN A 69 2.78 13.78 -15.03
C GLN A 69 2.34 14.48 -16.34
N ASN A 70 1.03 14.72 -16.50
CA ASN A 70 0.41 15.32 -17.69
C ASN A 70 0.49 14.48 -18.97
N ASP A 71 0.58 13.15 -18.85
CA ASP A 71 0.42 12.28 -20.02
C ASP A 71 -1.03 12.35 -20.53
N SER A 72 -1.19 12.84 -21.77
CA SER A 72 -2.50 13.10 -22.37
C SER A 72 -3.37 11.85 -22.49
N GLN A 73 -2.77 10.70 -22.82
CA GLN A 73 -3.51 9.45 -22.95
C GLN A 73 -4.00 8.97 -21.59
N SER A 74 -3.14 9.01 -20.57
CA SER A 74 -3.48 8.59 -19.22
C SER A 74 -4.51 9.50 -18.57
N LEU A 75 -4.43 10.82 -18.79
CA LEU A 75 -5.46 11.77 -18.36
C LEU A 75 -6.83 11.42 -18.93
N GLU A 76 -6.91 11.11 -20.22
CA GLU A 76 -8.15 10.71 -20.89
C GLU A 76 -8.70 9.38 -20.34
N LEU A 77 -7.84 8.39 -20.08
CA LEU A 77 -8.25 7.12 -19.47
C LEU A 77 -8.80 7.32 -18.04
N VAL A 78 -8.14 8.14 -17.23
CA VAL A 78 -8.57 8.46 -15.86
C VAL A 78 -9.88 9.25 -15.87
N HIS A 79 -10.02 10.23 -16.77
CA HIS A 79 -11.23 11.03 -16.93
C HIS A 79 -12.43 10.15 -17.28
N ARG A 80 -12.31 9.32 -18.33
CA ARG A 80 -13.37 8.40 -18.74
C ARG A 80 -13.77 7.41 -17.65
N PHE A 81 -12.79 6.94 -16.87
CA PHE A 81 -13.06 6.07 -15.73
C PHE A 81 -13.81 6.80 -14.61
N GLN A 82 -13.43 8.04 -14.31
CA GLN A 82 -14.10 8.88 -13.32
C GLN A 82 -15.53 9.23 -13.73
N GLU A 83 -15.77 9.62 -14.99
CA GLU A 83 -17.12 9.89 -15.52
C GLU A 83 -18.05 8.69 -15.34
N TYR A 84 -17.58 7.48 -15.63
CA TYR A 84 -18.36 6.27 -15.42
C TYR A 84 -18.67 6.02 -13.94
N ILE A 85 -17.69 6.22 -13.05
CA ILE A 85 -17.90 6.06 -11.60
C ILE A 85 -18.96 7.04 -11.11
N ASP A 86 -18.91 8.30 -11.56
CA ASP A 86 -19.84 9.35 -11.13
C ASP A 86 -21.26 9.09 -11.66
N ALA A 87 -21.39 8.55 -12.87
CA ALA A 87 -22.67 8.18 -13.47
C ALA A 87 -23.27 6.89 -12.86
N HIS A 88 -22.45 5.99 -12.29
CA HIS A 88 -22.86 4.67 -11.80
C HIS A 88 -22.49 4.42 -10.33
N PRO A 89 -23.08 5.17 -9.36
CA PRO A 89 -22.80 5.00 -7.93
C PRO A 89 -23.17 3.60 -7.38
N GLU A 90 -24.02 2.85 -8.09
CA GLU A 90 -24.32 1.45 -7.79
C GLU A 90 -23.10 0.55 -7.98
N THR A 91 -22.22 0.83 -8.95
CA THR A 91 -21.02 0.05 -9.23
C THR A 91 -20.06 0.12 -8.05
N ILE A 92 -19.53 -1.02 -7.61
CA ILE A 92 -18.52 -1.08 -6.55
C ILE A 92 -17.14 -1.00 -7.18
N ILE A 93 -16.31 -0.04 -6.76
CA ILE A 93 -14.94 0.15 -7.28
C ILE A 93 -13.94 -0.40 -6.28
N LEU A 94 -13.15 -1.39 -6.71
CA LEU A 94 -12.08 -2.03 -5.93
C LEU A 94 -10.72 -1.60 -6.50
N ASP A 95 -10.10 -0.54 -5.99
CA ASP A 95 -10.51 0.31 -4.84
C ASP A 95 -10.70 1.78 -5.26
N PRO A 96 -11.45 2.62 -4.51
CA PRO A 96 -11.76 3.99 -4.92
C PRO A 96 -10.51 4.81 -5.29
N LEU A 97 -10.58 5.59 -6.39
CA LEU A 97 -9.45 6.38 -6.87
C LEU A 97 -8.85 7.33 -5.82
N PRO A 98 -9.63 8.03 -4.96
CA PRO A 98 -9.05 8.88 -3.92
C PRO A 98 -8.13 8.09 -2.96
N ALA A 99 -8.53 6.87 -2.62
CA ALA A 99 -7.76 6.00 -1.76
C ALA A 99 -6.46 5.52 -2.44
N ILE A 100 -6.55 5.17 -3.72
CA ILE A 100 -5.38 4.83 -4.53
C ILE A 100 -4.41 6.02 -4.57
N ARG A 101 -4.90 7.24 -4.81
CA ARG A 101 -4.06 8.46 -4.84
C ARG A 101 -3.34 8.72 -3.51
N THR A 102 -3.97 8.45 -2.37
CA THR A 102 -3.28 8.49 -1.06
C THR A 102 -2.11 7.52 -1.02
N LEU A 103 -2.28 6.29 -1.52
CA LEU A 103 -1.25 5.25 -1.53
C LEU A 103 -0.15 5.45 -2.59
N LEU A 104 -0.30 6.42 -3.50
CA LEU A 104 0.73 6.80 -4.47
C LEU A 104 1.74 7.81 -3.91
N ASP A 105 1.45 8.41 -2.75
CA ASP A 105 2.29 9.39 -2.07
C ASP A 105 2.73 8.85 -0.70
N ARG A 106 4.03 8.60 -0.53
CA ARG A 106 4.57 8.06 0.73
C ARG A 106 4.38 9.01 1.90
N SER A 107 4.47 10.32 1.68
CA SER A 107 4.27 11.33 2.72
C SER A 107 2.85 11.23 3.28
N LYS A 108 1.85 11.18 2.39
CA LYS A 108 0.44 10.98 2.76
C LYS A 108 0.18 9.62 3.40
N SER A 109 0.79 8.56 2.87
CA SER A 109 0.63 7.20 3.40
C SER A 109 1.20 7.05 4.80
N TYR A 110 2.36 7.65 5.08
CA TYR A 110 3.00 7.59 6.40
C TYR A 110 2.29 8.49 7.41
N GLU A 111 1.76 9.62 6.97
CA GLU A 111 0.92 10.47 7.82
C GLU A 111 -0.35 9.72 8.23
N LEU A 112 -0.99 9.01 7.30
CA LEU A 112 -2.12 8.15 7.60
C LEU A 112 -1.77 7.08 8.64
N ILE A 113 -0.64 6.39 8.49
CA ILE A 113 -0.18 5.38 9.46
C ILE A 113 0.00 5.99 10.84
N ARG A 114 0.62 7.18 10.92
CA ARG A 114 0.80 7.92 12.16
C ARG A 114 -0.54 8.26 12.82
N GLN A 115 -1.52 8.71 12.05
CA GLN A 115 -2.87 8.98 12.58
C GLN A 115 -3.57 7.70 13.07
N ILE A 116 -3.37 6.57 12.40
CA ILE A 116 -3.90 5.28 12.81
C ILE A 116 -3.30 4.82 14.13
N GLU A 117 -1.98 4.94 14.29
CA GLU A 117 -1.31 4.65 15.57
C GLU A 117 -1.88 5.51 16.70
N LEU A 118 -2.02 6.83 16.49
CA LEU A 118 -2.58 7.76 17.47
C LEU A 118 -4.03 7.46 17.83
N TYR A 119 -4.83 7.04 16.84
CA TYR A 119 -6.23 6.66 17.03
C TYR A 119 -6.35 5.34 17.80
N MET A 120 -5.56 4.33 17.42
CA MET A 120 -5.63 2.99 18.02
C MET A 120 -5.09 2.95 19.45
N LYS A 121 -4.08 3.78 19.76
CA LYS A 121 -3.40 3.81 21.08
C LYS A 121 -2.95 2.42 21.55
N ASP A 122 -2.55 1.58 20.61
CA ASP A 122 -2.03 0.25 20.86
C ASP A 122 -0.51 0.36 21.04
N ASP A 123 -0.03 0.04 22.24
CA ASP A 123 1.39 0.15 22.61
C ASP A 123 2.29 -0.82 21.82
N ARG A 124 1.71 -1.80 21.12
CA ARG A 124 2.42 -2.75 20.25
C ARG A 124 2.67 -2.20 18.86
N ILE A 125 2.17 -1.02 18.50
CA ILE A 125 2.35 -0.39 17.19
C ILE A 125 3.29 0.81 17.35
N CYS A 126 4.14 1.04 16.34
CA CYS A 126 4.87 2.31 16.24
C CYS A 126 4.90 2.84 14.81
N SER A 127 4.74 4.15 14.63
CA SER A 127 5.04 4.83 13.36
C SER A 127 6.45 5.42 13.45
N PRO A 128 7.42 4.92 12.68
CA PRO A 128 8.76 5.49 12.69
C PRO A 128 8.71 6.96 12.30
N PRO A 129 9.35 7.88 13.05
CA PRO A 129 9.39 9.29 12.72
C PRO A 129 9.82 9.49 11.26
N PHE A 130 9.11 10.35 10.54
CA PHE A 130 9.36 10.61 9.14
C PHE A 130 9.09 12.08 8.82
N MET A 131 9.68 12.57 7.74
CA MET A 131 9.36 13.89 7.18
C MET A 131 9.60 13.90 5.67
N GLU A 132 8.92 14.81 4.98
CA GLU A 132 9.17 15.11 3.58
C GLU A 132 10.26 16.18 3.45
N LEU A 133 11.22 15.93 2.55
CA LEU A 133 12.18 16.93 2.10
C LEU A 133 11.83 17.32 0.67
N THR A 134 11.49 18.58 0.47
CA THR A 134 11.14 19.15 -0.84
C THR A 134 12.31 19.83 -1.54
N ASN A 135 13.25 20.38 -0.75
CA ASN A 135 14.41 21.13 -1.23
C ASN A 135 15.71 20.43 -0.83
N ALA A 136 16.78 20.70 -1.58
CA ALA A 136 18.13 20.20 -1.31
C ALA A 136 18.56 20.47 0.14
N CYS A 137 19.32 19.55 0.73
CA CYS A 137 19.77 19.68 2.11
C CYS A 137 20.75 20.86 2.25
N GLY A 138 20.48 21.73 3.22
CA GLY A 138 21.30 22.88 3.57
C GLY A 138 21.73 22.86 5.04
N GLU A 139 22.23 24.00 5.54
CA GLU A 139 22.80 24.12 6.89
C GLU A 139 21.79 23.80 8.00
N ASP A 140 20.53 24.16 7.83
CA ASP A 140 19.47 23.94 8.83
C ASP A 140 18.75 22.60 8.70
N THR A 141 19.02 21.82 7.63
CA THR A 141 18.30 20.56 7.40
C THR A 141 18.46 19.60 8.57
N LEU A 142 19.65 19.47 9.14
CA LEU A 142 19.85 18.57 10.27
C LEU A 142 19.05 18.99 11.51
N LYS A 143 18.96 20.29 11.81
CA LYS A 143 18.15 20.78 12.94
C LYS A 143 16.67 20.46 12.73
N GLN A 144 16.19 20.53 11.48
CA GLN A 144 14.81 20.17 11.15
C GLN A 144 14.58 18.66 11.30
N ILE A 145 15.53 17.82 10.87
CA ILE A 145 15.50 16.36 11.05
C ILE A 145 15.39 16.02 12.55
N GLU A 146 16.27 16.58 13.38
CA GLU A 146 16.28 16.37 14.83
C GLU A 146 14.99 16.86 15.49
N LYS A 147 14.47 18.03 15.09
CA LYS A 147 13.20 18.58 15.60
C LYS A 147 11.99 17.68 15.30
N ASN A 148 12.04 16.94 14.19
CA ASN A 148 11.01 15.95 13.83
C ASN A 148 11.24 14.57 14.45
N GLY A 149 12.21 14.43 15.37
CA GLY A 149 12.48 13.18 16.08
C GLY A 149 13.15 12.11 15.22
N ILE A 150 13.76 12.49 14.10
CA ILE A 150 14.49 11.57 13.23
C ILE A 150 15.96 11.57 13.64
N ALA A 151 16.54 10.37 13.77
CA ALA A 151 17.94 10.17 14.15
C ALA A 151 18.66 9.30 13.12
N PHE A 152 19.99 9.33 13.15
CA PHE A 152 20.80 8.42 12.34
C PHE A 152 20.81 6.99 12.92
N PRO A 153 20.85 5.95 12.06
CA PRO A 153 20.63 6.04 10.63
C PRO A 153 19.15 6.25 10.28
N PHE A 154 18.90 6.87 9.13
CA PHE A 154 17.55 6.96 8.56
C PHE A 154 17.56 6.55 7.09
N ILE A 155 16.40 6.12 6.60
CA ILE A 155 16.20 5.71 5.20
C ILE A 155 15.54 6.83 4.40
N CYS A 156 16.08 7.12 3.23
CA CYS A 156 15.51 7.99 2.21
C CYS A 156 14.76 7.14 1.18
N LYS A 157 13.55 7.57 0.84
CA LYS A 157 12.66 6.94 -0.14
C LYS A 157 12.13 8.04 -1.07
N THR A 158 11.87 7.74 -2.34
CA THR A 158 11.19 8.69 -3.23
C THR A 158 9.79 9.04 -2.66
N ARG A 159 9.29 10.25 -2.91
CA ARG A 159 7.92 10.59 -2.48
C ARG A 159 6.87 9.78 -3.22
N VAL A 160 7.00 9.67 -4.54
CA VAL A 160 6.14 8.81 -5.36
C VAL A 160 6.37 7.36 -4.95
N ALA A 161 5.31 6.66 -4.56
CA ALA A 161 5.36 5.33 -3.94
C ALA A 161 5.32 4.16 -4.93
N HIS A 162 5.08 4.44 -6.22
CA HIS A 162 4.96 3.42 -7.26
C HIS A 162 5.61 3.85 -8.58
N GLY A 163 5.86 2.90 -9.48
CA GLY A 163 6.53 3.15 -10.76
C GLY A 163 8.03 2.88 -10.78
N THR A 164 8.65 2.99 -11.95
CA THR A 164 9.98 2.44 -12.27
C THR A 164 11.11 2.97 -11.37
N SER A 165 11.09 4.27 -11.05
CA SER A 165 12.12 4.92 -10.23
C SER A 165 11.76 5.01 -8.74
N SER A 166 10.59 4.51 -8.33
CA SER A 166 10.09 4.66 -6.95
C SER A 166 10.78 3.78 -5.91
N HIS A 167 11.73 2.96 -6.37
CA HIS A 167 12.34 1.88 -5.61
C HIS A 167 13.79 2.16 -5.22
N GLU A 168 14.39 3.24 -5.73
CA GLU A 168 15.71 3.69 -5.31
C GLU A 168 15.60 4.31 -3.91
N MET A 169 16.44 3.81 -3.01
CA MET A 169 16.48 4.20 -1.60
C MET A 169 17.92 4.42 -1.17
N ALA A 170 18.10 5.20 -0.11
CA ALA A 170 19.39 5.38 0.53
C ALA A 170 19.28 5.23 2.06
N ILE A 171 20.34 4.77 2.72
CA ILE A 171 20.46 4.81 4.18
C ILE A 171 21.58 5.78 4.53
N ILE A 172 21.25 6.79 5.31
CA ILE A 172 22.16 7.86 5.69
C ILE A 172 22.61 7.63 7.13
N PHE A 173 23.92 7.65 7.37
CA PHE A 173 24.53 7.32 8.67
C PHE A 173 25.12 8.52 9.40
N ASN A 174 25.32 9.65 8.71
CA ASN A 174 25.97 10.83 9.27
C ASN A 174 25.61 12.10 8.49
N ARG A 175 26.12 13.24 8.98
CA ARG A 175 25.88 14.57 8.40
C ARG A 175 26.42 14.69 6.98
N GLU A 176 27.56 14.08 6.66
CA GLU A 176 28.14 14.16 5.31
C GLU A 176 27.25 13.48 4.27
N GLY A 177 26.62 12.37 4.67
CA GLY A 177 25.66 11.65 3.86
C GLY A 177 24.40 12.44 3.49
N LEU A 178 24.09 13.57 4.14
CA LEU A 178 22.97 14.44 3.74
C LEU A 178 23.11 14.96 2.30
N LYS A 179 24.34 15.09 1.80
CA LYS A 179 24.63 15.51 0.41
C LYS A 179 24.15 14.49 -0.63
N ALA A 180 23.95 13.24 -0.22
CA ALA A 180 23.44 12.16 -1.08
C ALA A 180 21.92 12.20 -1.30
N ILE A 181 21.19 12.97 -0.49
CA ILE A 181 19.73 13.00 -0.53
C ILE A 181 19.28 13.76 -1.78
N GLN A 182 18.34 13.17 -2.52
CA GLN A 182 17.74 13.76 -3.72
C GLN A 182 16.24 14.04 -3.47
N PRO A 183 15.89 15.28 -3.13
CA PRO A 183 14.50 15.74 -3.04
C PRO A 183 13.81 15.81 -4.41
N PRO A 184 12.46 15.70 -4.49
CA PRO A 184 11.55 15.45 -3.38
C PRO A 184 11.61 14.01 -2.88
N CYS A 185 11.79 13.83 -1.57
CA CYS A 185 11.88 12.52 -0.95
C CYS A 185 11.25 12.50 0.44
N VAL A 186 11.01 11.31 0.95
CA VAL A 186 10.62 11.06 2.34
C VAL A 186 11.81 10.44 3.05
N ILE A 187 12.17 11.00 4.19
CA ILE A 187 13.11 10.39 5.11
C ILE A 187 12.35 9.80 6.29
N GLN A 188 12.81 8.65 6.79
CA GLN A 188 12.17 7.93 7.88
C GLN A 188 13.24 7.28 8.76
N SER A 189 13.10 7.36 10.08
CA SER A 189 14.02 6.71 11.02
C SER A 189 14.20 5.23 10.67
N PHE A 190 15.44 4.75 10.63
CA PHE A 190 15.72 3.35 10.39
C PHE A 190 15.49 2.55 11.67
N ILE A 191 14.69 1.48 11.58
CA ILE A 191 14.41 0.61 12.71
C ILE A 191 15.13 -0.70 12.48
N ASN A 192 15.99 -1.11 13.42
CA ASN A 192 16.58 -2.44 13.41
C ASN A 192 15.49 -3.49 13.64
N HIS A 193 15.47 -4.52 12.79
CA HIS A 193 14.39 -5.51 12.75
C HIS A 193 14.87 -6.90 12.34
N ASN A 194 16.16 -7.18 12.56
CA ASN A 194 16.78 -8.48 12.34
C ASN A 194 16.58 -9.03 10.91
N ALA A 195 16.64 -8.14 9.90
CA ALA A 195 16.60 -8.47 8.48
C ALA A 195 15.35 -9.23 7.99
N VAL A 196 14.23 -9.18 8.71
CA VAL A 196 12.98 -9.85 8.30
C VAL A 196 11.85 -8.86 8.07
N LEU A 197 11.32 -8.86 6.84
CA LEU A 197 10.13 -8.12 6.46
C LEU A 197 8.92 -9.05 6.47
N TYR A 198 7.82 -8.60 7.07
CA TYR A 198 6.54 -9.29 7.05
C TYR A 198 5.58 -8.56 6.10
N LYS A 199 5.44 -9.09 4.88
CA LYS A 199 4.46 -8.59 3.90
C LYS A 199 3.09 -9.15 4.22
N VAL A 200 2.19 -8.30 4.67
CA VAL A 200 0.78 -8.61 4.89
C VAL A 200 0.01 -8.28 3.64
N PHE A 201 -0.53 -9.28 2.96
CA PHE A 201 -1.40 -9.11 1.80
C PHE A 201 -2.86 -9.16 2.24
N VAL A 202 -3.54 -8.03 2.18
CA VAL A 202 -4.94 -7.87 2.59
C VAL A 202 -5.85 -8.00 1.37
N VAL A 203 -6.90 -8.79 1.53
CA VAL A 203 -8.02 -8.93 0.60
C VAL A 203 -9.30 -8.83 1.42
N GLY A 204 -9.86 -7.62 1.52
CA GLY A 204 -11.03 -7.36 2.34
C GLY A 204 -10.80 -7.70 3.82
N GLU A 205 -11.64 -8.58 4.37
CA GLU A 205 -11.59 -9.00 5.78
C GLU A 205 -10.48 -10.02 6.11
N SER A 206 -9.78 -10.54 5.10
CA SER A 206 -8.74 -11.54 5.32
C SER A 206 -7.39 -11.06 4.85
N TYR A 207 -6.34 -11.63 5.43
CA TYR A 207 -4.97 -11.35 5.03
C TYR A 207 -4.13 -12.62 5.02
N SER A 208 -2.96 -12.52 4.41
CA SER A 208 -1.90 -13.53 4.51
C SER A 208 -0.57 -12.85 4.77
N VAL A 209 0.26 -13.45 5.62
CA VAL A 209 1.59 -12.92 5.93
C VAL A 209 2.64 -13.74 5.21
N VAL A 210 3.55 -13.06 4.51
CA VAL A 210 4.70 -13.66 3.84
C VAL A 210 5.97 -13.02 4.36
N LYS A 211 6.88 -13.83 4.89
CA LYS A 211 8.22 -13.38 5.26
C LYS A 211 9.04 -13.09 4.01
N ARG A 212 9.83 -12.03 4.06
CA ARG A 212 10.79 -11.64 3.02
C ARG A 212 12.13 -11.24 3.64
N PRO A 213 13.23 -11.40 2.88
CA PRO A 213 14.48 -10.74 3.22
C PRO A 213 14.28 -9.22 3.36
N SER A 214 15.03 -8.62 4.27
CA SER A 214 15.01 -7.19 4.54
C SER A 214 16.39 -6.70 4.91
N VAL A 215 16.55 -5.39 5.04
CA VAL A 215 17.84 -4.78 5.39
C VAL A 215 18.29 -5.23 6.78
N LYS A 216 19.57 -5.60 6.90
CA LYS A 216 20.24 -5.98 8.15
C LYS A 216 20.26 -4.85 9.18
N ASN A 217 20.60 -5.21 10.40
CA ASN A 217 20.78 -4.23 11.47
C ASN A 217 22.00 -3.33 11.22
N PHE A 218 21.94 -2.12 11.75
CA PHE A 218 23.07 -1.19 11.85
C PHE A 218 23.17 -0.62 13.26
N SER A 219 24.37 -0.20 13.65
CA SER A 219 24.57 0.54 14.90
C SER A 219 23.70 1.80 14.91
N ALA A 220 23.03 2.05 16.03
CA ALA A 220 22.27 3.28 16.23
C ALA A 220 23.20 4.48 16.39
N GLY A 221 22.74 5.66 15.98
CA GLY A 221 23.51 6.90 16.06
C GLY A 221 24.37 7.18 14.83
N ILE A 222 25.21 8.20 14.97
CA ILE A 222 26.13 8.63 13.91
C ILE A 222 27.22 7.57 13.73
N SER A 223 27.53 7.26 12.47
CA SER A 223 28.63 6.37 12.09
C SER A 223 29.40 6.95 10.91
N ASP A 224 30.73 6.81 10.90
CA ASP A 224 31.61 7.29 9.82
C ASP A 224 31.44 6.49 8.50
N ARG A 225 30.52 5.54 8.49
CA ARG A 225 30.15 4.76 7.30
C ARG A 225 29.56 5.66 6.21
N GLU A 226 29.93 5.39 4.96
CA GLU A 226 29.28 5.98 3.80
C GLU A 226 27.79 5.60 3.68
N SER A 227 27.00 6.49 3.07
CA SER A 227 25.61 6.22 2.73
C SER A 227 25.48 4.98 1.84
N ILE A 228 24.48 4.15 2.10
CA ILE A 228 24.19 2.97 1.28
C ILE A 228 23.08 3.32 0.30
N PHE A 229 23.29 3.08 -0.99
CA PHE A 229 22.24 3.20 -2.01
C PHE A 229 21.81 1.83 -2.49
N PHE A 230 20.51 1.63 -2.64
CA PHE A 230 19.99 0.35 -3.09
C PHE A 230 18.61 0.48 -3.73
N ASN A 231 18.32 -0.44 -4.64
CA ASN A 231 16.97 -0.63 -5.13
C ASN A 231 16.23 -1.64 -4.24
N SER A 232 15.08 -1.26 -3.68
CA SER A 232 14.28 -2.09 -2.77
C SER A 232 13.84 -3.44 -3.39
N HIS A 233 13.77 -3.54 -4.72
CA HIS A 233 13.51 -4.82 -5.38
C HIS A 233 14.65 -5.82 -5.24
N ASN A 234 15.88 -5.38 -5.04
CA ASN A 234 17.02 -6.26 -4.80
C ASN A 234 17.10 -6.73 -3.34
N VAL A 235 16.34 -6.10 -2.45
CA VAL A 235 16.36 -6.37 -1.00
C VAL A 235 15.21 -7.26 -0.54
N SER A 236 13.98 -7.04 -1.02
CA SER A 236 12.78 -7.67 -0.41
C SER A 236 11.91 -8.52 -1.36
N LYS A 237 12.51 -9.10 -2.41
CA LYS A 237 11.89 -10.16 -3.23
C LYS A 237 12.19 -11.55 -2.62
N PRO A 238 11.44 -12.61 -3.01
CA PRO A 238 11.61 -13.95 -2.43
C PRO A 238 13.05 -14.47 -2.50
N GLU A 239 13.72 -14.24 -3.64
CA GLU A 239 15.08 -14.72 -3.91
C GLU A 239 16.16 -13.64 -3.66
N SER A 240 15.80 -12.54 -3.00
CA SER A 240 16.76 -11.47 -2.70
C SER A 240 17.80 -11.97 -1.72
N SER A 241 19.07 -11.98 -2.16
CA SER A 241 20.22 -12.31 -1.34
C SER A 241 21.34 -11.33 -1.67
N SER A 242 21.74 -10.54 -0.68
CA SER A 242 22.83 -9.57 -0.79
C SER A 242 23.48 -9.35 0.58
N ILE A 243 24.62 -8.65 0.60
CA ILE A 243 25.27 -8.26 1.86
C ILE A 243 24.38 -7.35 2.72
N LEU A 244 23.43 -6.64 2.10
CA LEU A 244 22.46 -5.79 2.81
C LEU A 244 21.36 -6.60 3.50
N THR A 245 21.11 -7.84 3.08
CA THR A 245 20.09 -8.73 3.68
C THR A 245 20.70 -9.82 4.56
N ALA A 246 22.02 -9.97 4.53
CA ALA A 246 22.76 -10.91 5.36
C ALA A 246 22.86 -10.37 6.80
N LEU A 247 22.06 -10.93 7.71
CA LEU A 247 22.11 -10.58 9.13
C LEU A 247 23.38 -11.16 9.77
N ASP A 248 24.16 -10.33 10.47
CA ASP A 248 25.38 -10.77 11.15
C ASP A 248 25.05 -11.66 12.36
N LYS A 249 24.12 -11.19 13.20
CA LYS A 249 23.57 -11.89 14.36
C LYS A 249 22.20 -11.30 14.71
N ILE A 250 21.37 -12.10 15.39
CA ILE A 250 20.10 -11.61 15.95
C ILE A 250 20.41 -10.75 17.18
N GLU A 251 19.75 -9.60 17.28
CA GLU A 251 19.88 -8.67 18.39
C GLU A 251 18.50 -8.30 18.93
N GLY A 252 18.39 -8.16 20.26
CA GLY A 252 17.15 -7.77 20.92
C GLY A 252 15.97 -8.73 20.66
N VAL A 253 14.77 -8.16 20.57
CA VAL A 253 13.51 -8.86 20.29
C VAL A 253 13.51 -9.40 18.85
N PHE A 254 13.12 -10.66 18.68
CA PHE A 254 12.97 -11.26 17.36
C PHE A 254 11.73 -12.16 17.30
N GLU A 255 10.58 -11.50 17.11
CA GLU A 255 9.29 -12.15 17.11
C GLU A 255 8.62 -12.11 15.74
N ARG A 256 7.52 -12.85 15.62
CA ARG A 256 6.59 -12.72 14.49
C ARG A 256 5.57 -11.64 14.82
N PRO A 257 4.99 -10.97 13.81
CA PRO A 257 3.93 -10.02 14.05
C PRO A 257 2.72 -10.72 14.69
N ASN A 258 2.12 -10.04 15.65
CA ASN A 258 0.91 -10.43 16.33
C ASN A 258 -0.30 -10.27 15.38
N ASP A 259 -1.08 -11.34 15.26
CA ASP A 259 -2.21 -11.38 14.35
C ASP A 259 -3.35 -10.42 14.75
N ASP A 260 -3.56 -10.14 16.03
CA ASP A 260 -4.56 -9.16 16.48
C ASP A 260 -4.16 -7.75 16.08
N VAL A 261 -2.87 -7.42 16.16
CA VAL A 261 -2.33 -6.14 15.70
C VAL A 261 -2.52 -6.00 14.19
N ILE A 262 -2.19 -7.03 13.40
CA ILE A 262 -2.40 -7.03 11.95
C ILE A 262 -3.88 -6.83 11.61
N ARG A 263 -4.79 -7.58 12.28
CA ARG A 263 -6.24 -7.44 12.08
C ARG A 263 -6.72 -6.03 12.36
N ALA A 264 -6.27 -5.45 13.47
CA ALA A 264 -6.67 -4.11 13.88
C ALA A 264 -6.17 -3.05 12.90
N ILE A 265 -4.88 -3.07 12.51
CA ILE A 265 -4.32 -2.16 11.49
C ILE A 265 -5.06 -2.30 10.15
N SER A 266 -5.26 -3.54 9.70
CA SER A 266 -5.96 -3.83 8.44
C SER A 266 -7.38 -3.29 8.48
N LYS A 267 -8.13 -3.55 9.56
CA LYS A 267 -9.50 -3.04 9.72
C LYS A 267 -9.54 -1.51 9.70
N THR A 268 -8.67 -0.85 10.47
CA THR A 268 -8.63 0.61 10.53
C THR A 268 -8.29 1.21 9.16
N LEU A 269 -7.25 0.71 8.46
CA LEU A 269 -6.91 1.16 7.11
C LEU A 269 -8.08 1.03 6.12
N ARG A 270 -8.81 -0.09 6.17
CA ARG A 270 -10.00 -0.30 5.31
C ARG A 270 -11.12 0.67 5.64
N GLN A 271 -11.38 0.92 6.93
CA GLN A 271 -12.43 1.84 7.36
C GLN A 271 -12.07 3.31 7.04
N THR A 272 -10.81 3.69 7.17
CA THR A 272 -10.36 5.07 6.92
C THR A 272 -10.25 5.38 5.43
N LEU A 273 -9.73 4.46 4.62
CA LEU A 273 -9.49 4.71 3.19
C LEU A 273 -10.56 4.11 2.26
N GLY A 274 -11.39 3.18 2.73
CA GLY A 274 -12.30 2.42 1.87
C GLY A 274 -11.57 1.45 0.91
N ILE A 275 -10.32 1.10 1.19
CA ILE A 275 -9.54 0.13 0.40
C ILE A 275 -9.85 -1.31 0.82
N SER A 276 -9.49 -2.26 -0.02
CA SER A 276 -9.69 -3.68 0.23
C SER A 276 -8.61 -4.58 -0.34
N LEU A 277 -7.95 -4.17 -1.42
CA LEU A 277 -6.88 -4.88 -2.08
C LEU A 277 -5.58 -4.12 -1.86
N PHE A 278 -4.87 -4.41 -0.77
CA PHE A 278 -3.64 -3.70 -0.45
C PHE A 278 -2.65 -4.59 0.29
N GLY A 279 -1.40 -4.12 0.35
CA GLY A 279 -0.33 -4.73 1.12
C GLY A 279 0.16 -3.80 2.21
N ILE A 280 0.55 -4.35 3.35
CA ILE A 280 1.21 -3.65 4.45
C ILE A 280 2.56 -4.32 4.66
N ASP A 281 3.63 -3.53 4.66
CA ASP A 281 4.97 -3.99 4.96
C ASP A 281 5.26 -3.70 6.44
N ILE A 282 5.33 -4.76 7.25
CA ILE A 282 5.56 -4.68 8.69
C ILE A 282 6.95 -5.20 9.02
N ILE A 283 7.67 -4.46 9.85
CA ILE A 283 8.87 -4.92 10.53
C ILE A 283 8.63 -4.91 12.05
N ILE A 284 9.37 -5.75 12.77
CA ILE A 284 9.31 -5.81 14.24
C ILE A 284 10.53 -5.10 14.79
N ASN A 285 10.30 -4.00 15.51
CA ASN A 285 11.37 -3.24 16.15
C ASN A 285 12.09 -4.14 17.15
N ASN A 286 13.38 -4.38 16.94
CA ASN A 286 14.12 -5.31 17.80
C ASN A 286 14.47 -4.73 19.18
N GLN A 287 14.26 -3.42 19.41
CA GLN A 287 14.43 -2.82 20.73
C GLN A 287 13.16 -2.94 21.58
N THR A 288 11.98 -2.82 20.96
CA THR A 288 10.70 -2.70 21.67
C THR A 288 9.71 -3.83 21.42
N GLY A 289 9.90 -4.64 20.37
CA GLY A 289 8.93 -5.62 19.89
C GLY A 289 7.73 -5.04 19.14
N GLN A 290 7.68 -3.71 18.96
CA GLN A 290 6.57 -3.05 18.30
C GLN A 290 6.53 -3.30 16.78
N HIS A 291 5.33 -3.23 16.23
CA HIS A 291 5.03 -3.36 14.80
C HIS A 291 5.17 -2.00 14.14
N ALA A 292 6.21 -1.85 13.32
CA ALA A 292 6.36 -0.68 12.48
C ALA A 292 5.84 -0.97 11.07
N VAL A 293 4.81 -0.22 10.66
CA VAL A 293 4.36 -0.20 9.27
C VAL A 293 5.26 0.75 8.49
N ILE A 294 6.04 0.21 7.54
CA ILE A 294 7.06 0.98 6.81
C ILE A 294 6.70 1.21 5.33
N ASP A 295 5.67 0.55 4.83
CA ASP A 295 5.13 0.77 3.48
C ASP A 295 3.68 0.25 3.37
N ILE A 296 2.87 0.90 2.53
CA ILE A 296 1.53 0.43 2.15
C ILE A 296 1.43 0.48 0.64
N ASN A 297 0.91 -0.58 0.03
CA ASN A 297 0.88 -0.74 -1.42
C ASN A 297 -0.54 -1.03 -1.91
N ALA A 298 -1.02 -0.27 -2.90
CA ALA A 298 -2.26 -0.59 -3.61
C ALA A 298 -2.09 -1.85 -4.47
N PHE A 299 -3.01 -2.80 -4.27
CA PHE A 299 -3.13 -4.09 -4.96
C PHE A 299 -1.76 -4.68 -5.34
N PRO A 300 -0.95 -5.14 -4.37
CA PRO A 300 0.38 -5.68 -4.64
C PRO A 300 0.26 -7.00 -5.44
N GLY A 301 1.39 -7.45 -6.00
CA GLY A 301 1.44 -8.70 -6.77
C GLY A 301 2.15 -9.81 -6.00
N GLU A 302 1.39 -10.75 -5.46
CA GLU A 302 1.93 -11.98 -4.85
C GLU A 302 1.35 -13.22 -5.52
N SER A 303 2.20 -14.17 -5.90
CA SER A 303 1.78 -15.41 -6.55
C SER A 303 0.91 -16.29 -5.65
N LYS A 304 1.02 -16.15 -4.32
CA LYS A 304 0.14 -16.84 -3.36
C LYS A 304 -1.25 -16.22 -3.27
N LEU A 305 -1.44 -14.96 -3.69
CA LEU A 305 -2.77 -14.36 -3.79
C LEU A 305 -3.67 -15.12 -4.76
N THR A 306 -3.09 -15.83 -5.73
CA THR A 306 -3.82 -16.68 -6.70
C THR A 306 -4.71 -17.73 -6.03
N TYR A 307 -4.36 -18.24 -4.83
CA TYR A 307 -5.17 -19.21 -4.08
C TYR A 307 -6.12 -18.57 -3.06
N THR A 308 -5.82 -17.32 -2.69
CA THR A 308 -6.40 -16.56 -1.57
C THR A 308 -7.54 -15.68 -2.07
N ILE A 309 -7.35 -15.00 -3.22
CA ILE A 309 -8.36 -14.20 -3.94
C ILE A 309 -9.64 -15.04 -4.20
N PRO A 310 -9.56 -16.26 -4.78
CA PRO A 310 -10.68 -17.19 -4.89
C PRO A 310 -11.53 -17.39 -3.64
N LYS A 311 -10.90 -17.59 -2.47
CA LYS A 311 -11.58 -18.03 -1.25
C LYS A 311 -12.16 -16.86 -0.45
N ILE A 312 -11.48 -15.72 -0.49
CA ILE A 312 -11.78 -14.57 0.36
C ILE A 312 -12.67 -13.54 -0.34
N GLN A 313 -12.61 -13.45 -1.67
CA GLN A 313 -13.46 -12.48 -2.38
C GLN A 313 -14.93 -12.89 -2.35
N ILE A 314 -15.24 -14.19 -2.22
CA ILE A 314 -16.61 -14.67 -2.01
C ILE A 314 -17.20 -14.13 -0.70
N SER A 315 -16.41 -14.01 0.36
CA SER A 315 -16.82 -13.31 1.60
C SER A 315 -16.91 -11.81 1.41
N TYR A 316 -16.02 -11.21 0.62
CA TYR A 316 -16.03 -9.76 0.38
C TYR A 316 -17.24 -9.29 -0.46
N PHE A 317 -17.60 -10.03 -1.53
CA PHE A 317 -18.85 -9.82 -2.27
C PHE A 317 -20.07 -10.04 -1.36
N LYS A 318 -20.02 -10.98 -0.41
CA LYS A 318 -21.11 -11.16 0.59
C LYS A 318 -21.25 -9.96 1.53
N VAL A 319 -20.14 -9.41 2.02
CA VAL A 319 -20.13 -8.34 3.03
C VAL A 319 -20.45 -6.97 2.43
N ASN A 320 -19.85 -6.59 1.29
CA ASN A 320 -20.08 -5.25 0.71
C ASN A 320 -21.43 -5.08 0.01
N ILE A 321 -22.03 -6.15 -0.53
CA ILE A 321 -23.42 -6.08 -1.00
C ILE A 321 -24.37 -5.83 0.17
N HIS A 322 -24.09 -6.40 1.35
CA HIS A 322 -24.86 -6.14 2.57
C HIS A 322 -24.57 -4.74 3.14
N PHE A 323 -23.31 -4.30 3.15
CA PHE A 323 -22.90 -2.99 3.68
C PHE A 323 -23.48 -1.83 2.86
N LYS A 324 -23.50 -1.89 1.52
CA LYS A 324 -24.20 -0.87 0.69
C LYS A 324 -25.73 -0.88 0.89
N GLN A 325 -26.33 -2.02 1.24
CA GLN A 325 -27.77 -2.10 1.55
C GLN A 325 -28.10 -1.55 2.94
N GLU A 326 -27.28 -1.81 3.96
CA GLU A 326 -27.49 -1.29 5.32
C GLU A 326 -27.09 0.20 5.44
N CYS A 327 -26.05 0.66 4.73
CA CYS A 327 -25.69 2.09 4.69
C CYS A 327 -26.73 2.96 3.96
N ARG A 328 -27.54 2.42 3.05
CA ARG A 328 -28.70 3.15 2.49
C ARG A 328 -29.77 3.47 3.52
N ILE A 329 -29.80 2.75 4.65
CA ILE A 329 -30.75 2.99 5.75
C ILE A 329 -30.20 4.03 6.75
N PHE A 330 -28.88 4.26 6.80
CA PHE A 330 -28.25 5.18 7.75
C PHE A 330 -27.86 6.55 7.18
N PHE A 331 -27.73 6.69 5.85
CA PHE A 331 -27.33 7.96 5.22
C PHE A 331 -28.49 8.71 4.54
N SER A 332 -29.75 8.40 4.86
CA SER A 332 -30.88 9.26 4.47
C SER A 332 -31.05 10.49 5.35
N ASP A 333 -30.25 10.67 6.42
CA ASP A 333 -30.28 11.86 7.26
C ASP A 333 -28.87 12.35 7.61
N LYS A 334 -28.49 13.48 6.98
CA LYS A 334 -27.41 14.43 7.31
C LYS A 334 -26.03 13.86 7.68
N ALA A 335 -25.11 13.91 6.72
CA ALA A 335 -23.67 13.92 7.01
C ALA A 335 -23.27 15.25 7.68
N PRO A 336 -22.50 15.27 8.79
CA PRO A 336 -21.90 16.49 9.31
C PRO A 336 -20.65 16.86 8.50
N GLU A 337 -20.59 18.10 8.05
CA GLU A 337 -19.39 18.75 7.52
C GLU A 337 -18.32 18.79 8.62
N LEU A 338 -17.16 18.20 8.36
CA LEU A 338 -15.94 18.46 9.12
C LEU A 338 -15.21 19.62 8.42
N SER A 339 -15.44 20.83 8.93
CA SER A 339 -14.64 22.01 8.58
C SER A 339 -13.31 21.97 9.33
N PHE A 340 -12.23 22.17 8.58
CA PHE A 340 -10.88 22.32 9.13
C PHE A 340 -10.64 23.80 9.45
N GLN A 341 -10.23 24.10 10.67
CA GLN A 341 -9.52 25.34 11.05
C GLN A 341 -8.11 24.99 11.51
#